data_AF-A0A7S3KW23-F1
#
_entry.id   AF-A0A7S3KW23-F1
#
_cell.length_a   1.000
_cell.length_b   1.000
_cell.length_c   1.000
_cell.angle_alpha   90.00
_cell.angle_beta   90.00
_cell.angle_gamma   90.00
#
_symmetry.space_group_name_H-M   'P 1'
#
loop_
_entity.id
_entity.type
_entity.pdbx_description
1 polymer ?
#
loop_
_entity_poly.entity_id
_entity_poly.type
_entity_poly.pdbx_seq_one_letter_code
_entity_poly.pdbx_strand_id
1 'polypeptide(L)'
;MRAVLGGKLHKDFVSGHKKLTPVVISHGAAARREQHSILASVLASYGCIVYVPNHTDGSSAMYRDHSNDKPKIHYFNFYDALTGKDLFGKEYEHSEFRLQSLLRRIDDIETVIYYIKNKSIKEFENIDLEKLVAVGHSLGG
;
A
#
# COMPACT_ATOMS: atom_id res chain seq x y z
N MET A 1 5.90 -3.86 -5.73
CA MET A 1 4.46 -4.01 -6.03
C MET A 1 4.24 -5.46 -6.48
N ARG A 2 3.41 -6.25 -5.81
CA ARG A 2 3.02 -7.58 -6.31
C ARG A 2 1.59 -7.46 -6.81
N ALA A 3 1.41 -7.39 -8.13
CA ALA A 3 0.11 -7.67 -8.72
C ALA A 3 -0.30 -9.11 -8.39
N VAL A 4 -1.59 -9.43 -8.45
CA VAL A 4 -2.02 -10.84 -8.53
C VAL A 4 -1.45 -11.40 -9.83
N LEU A 5 -0.26 -11.99 -9.76
CA LEU A 5 0.44 -12.56 -10.90
C LEU A 5 -0.26 -13.86 -11.31
N GLY A 6 -0.70 -13.93 -12.57
CA GLY A 6 -1.33 -15.12 -13.15
C GLY A 6 -2.86 -15.09 -13.26
N GLY A 7 -3.52 -14.03 -12.78
CA GLY A 7 -4.94 -13.81 -13.04
C GLY A 7 -5.18 -13.38 -14.49
N LYS A 8 -6.09 -14.04 -15.21
CA LYS A 8 -6.50 -13.58 -16.55
C LYS A 8 -7.51 -12.46 -16.42
N LEU A 9 -7.23 -11.30 -17.02
CA LEU A 9 -8.22 -10.24 -17.16
C LEU A 9 -9.41 -10.74 -17.98
N HIS A 10 -10.63 -10.42 -17.54
CA HIS A 10 -11.83 -10.68 -18.33
C HIS A 10 -11.78 -9.89 -19.64
N LYS A 11 -12.32 -10.47 -20.73
CA LYS A 11 -12.26 -9.90 -22.09
C LYS A 11 -12.73 -8.45 -22.18
N ASP A 12 -13.70 -8.05 -21.36
CA ASP A 12 -14.23 -6.66 -21.32
C ASP A 12 -13.15 -5.64 -20.91
N PHE A 13 -12.19 -6.03 -20.06
CA PHE A 13 -11.09 -5.17 -19.64
C PHE A 13 -9.94 -5.20 -20.66
N VAL A 14 -9.73 -6.34 -21.32
CA VAL A 14 -8.72 -6.48 -22.39
C VAL A 14 -9.14 -5.69 -23.64
N SER A 15 -10.42 -5.69 -23.99
CA SER A 15 -10.95 -5.02 -25.18
C SER A 15 -11.15 -3.52 -25.02
N GLY A 16 -10.94 -2.96 -23.82
CA GLY A 16 -11.22 -1.55 -23.55
C GLY A 16 -12.69 -1.22 -23.24
N HIS A 17 -13.60 -2.21 -23.27
CA HIS A 17 -15.03 -1.97 -23.04
C HIS A 17 -15.34 -1.54 -21.60
N LYS A 18 -14.60 -2.06 -20.62
CA LYS A 18 -14.64 -1.64 -19.21
C LYS A 18 -13.26 -1.24 -18.75
N LYS A 19 -13.18 -0.20 -17.93
CA LYS A 19 -11.93 0.24 -17.28
C LYS A 19 -11.79 -0.38 -15.89
N LEU A 20 -10.56 -0.65 -15.48
CA LEU A 20 -10.24 -1.10 -14.12
C LEU A 20 -10.29 0.09 -13.15
N THR A 21 -10.96 -0.07 -12.01
CA THR A 21 -11.00 0.95 -10.96
C THR A 21 -9.73 0.88 -10.10
N PRO A 22 -8.92 1.94 -9.99
CA PRO A 22 -7.74 1.91 -9.13
C PRO A 22 -8.14 2.08 -7.67
N VAL A 23 -7.69 1.17 -6.83
CA VAL A 23 -7.89 1.19 -5.37
C VAL A 23 -6.54 1.17 -4.69
N VAL A 24 -6.27 2.13 -3.80
CA VAL A 24 -5.08 2.15 -2.95
C VAL A 24 -5.49 1.79 -1.51
N ILE A 25 -4.84 0.79 -0.92
CA ILE A 25 -5.10 0.34 0.46
C ILE A 25 -3.90 0.69 1.33
N SER A 26 -4.11 1.52 2.33
CA SER A 26 -3.13 1.87 3.36
C SER A 26 -3.34 1.02 4.61
N HIS A 27 -2.33 0.24 4.99
CA HIS A 27 -2.40 -0.68 6.14
C HIS A 27 -2.17 0.07 7.46
N GLY A 28 -2.60 -0.50 8.59
CA GLY A 28 -2.42 0.12 9.91
C GLY A 28 -0.96 0.22 10.39
N ALA A 29 -0.77 0.79 11.58
CA ALA A 29 0.52 0.75 12.28
C ALA A 29 0.87 -0.69 12.67
N ALA A 30 2.16 -1.05 12.66
CA ALA A 30 2.66 -2.43 12.82
C ALA A 30 2.03 -3.46 11.87
N ALA A 31 1.34 -3.01 10.82
CA ALA A 31 0.79 -3.89 9.81
C ALA A 31 1.79 -4.08 8.66
N ARG A 32 1.41 -4.96 7.72
CA ARG A 32 2.11 -5.23 6.47
C ARG A 32 1.10 -5.40 5.35
N ARG A 33 1.47 -5.03 4.12
CA ARG A 33 0.58 -5.10 2.96
C ARG A 33 -0.11 -6.47 2.77
N GLU A 34 0.55 -7.57 3.13
CA GLU A 34 0.04 -8.93 2.93
C GLU A 34 -1.23 -9.22 3.76
N GLN A 35 -1.48 -8.47 4.84
CA GLN A 35 -2.70 -8.60 5.64
C GLN A 35 -3.95 -8.17 4.87
N HIS A 36 -3.80 -7.40 3.78
CA HIS A 36 -4.90 -7.00 2.92
C HIS A 36 -5.04 -7.89 1.67
N SER A 37 -4.33 -9.01 1.58
CA SER A 37 -4.35 -9.89 0.40
C SER A 37 -5.74 -10.44 0.06
N ILE A 38 -6.54 -10.81 1.07
CA ILE A 38 -7.92 -11.30 0.86
C ILE A 38 -8.80 -10.18 0.30
N LEU A 39 -8.79 -9.00 0.94
CA LEU A 39 -9.55 -7.84 0.48
C LEU A 39 -9.13 -7.42 -0.94
N ALA A 40 -7.83 -7.39 -1.21
CA ALA A 40 -7.30 -7.08 -2.53
C ALA A 40 -7.78 -8.09 -3.58
N SER A 41 -7.85 -9.38 -3.23
CA SER A 41 -8.34 -10.44 -4.13
C SER A 41 -9.83 -10.29 -4.43
N VAL A 42 -10.64 -9.97 -3.41
CA VAL A 42 -12.07 -9.70 -3.57
C VAL A 42 -12.28 -8.50 -4.49
N LEU A 43 -11.63 -7.36 -4.20
CA LEU A 43 -11.72 -6.16 -5.05
C LEU A 43 -11.26 -6.41 -6.49
N ALA A 44 -10.17 -7.17 -6.67
CA ALA A 44 -9.72 -7.57 -8.00
C ALA A 44 -10.78 -8.37 -8.77
N SER A 45 -11.54 -9.25 -8.09
CA SER A 45 -12.65 -9.98 -8.71
C SER A 45 -13.81 -9.08 -9.17
N TYR A 46 -13.93 -7.87 -8.60
CA TYR A 46 -14.91 -6.85 -9.00
C TYR A 46 -14.39 -5.87 -10.07
N GLY A 47 -13.23 -6.15 -10.68
CA GLY A 47 -12.66 -5.28 -11.72
C GLY A 47 -11.86 -4.10 -11.17
N CYS A 48 -11.34 -4.21 -9.95
CA CYS A 48 -10.39 -3.24 -9.41
C CYS A 48 -8.94 -3.64 -9.72
N ILE A 49 -8.08 -2.64 -9.87
CA ILE A 49 -6.64 -2.81 -9.73
C ILE A 49 -6.22 -2.28 -8.36
N VAL A 50 -5.62 -3.14 -7.54
CA VAL A 50 -5.39 -2.85 -6.12
C VAL A 50 -3.91 -2.63 -5.84
N TYR A 51 -3.60 -1.50 -5.21
CA TYR A 51 -2.26 -1.11 -4.78
C TYR A 51 -2.21 -1.12 -3.27
N VAL A 52 -1.28 -1.89 -2.70
CA VAL A 52 -1.06 -1.94 -1.25
C VAL A 52 0.42 -1.62 -0.98
N PRO A 53 0.79 -0.34 -0.80
CA PRO A 53 2.16 0.03 -0.47
C PRO A 53 2.56 -0.51 0.91
N ASN A 54 3.86 -0.73 1.12
CA ASN A 54 4.42 -0.84 2.46
C ASN A 54 4.98 0.54 2.81
N HIS A 55 4.69 1.03 4.00
CA HIS A 55 5.23 2.31 4.49
C HIS A 55 6.60 2.10 5.12
N THR A 56 7.61 2.83 4.64
CA THR A 56 9.01 2.66 5.11
C THR A 56 9.43 3.67 6.19
N ASP A 57 8.45 4.37 6.73
CA ASP A 57 8.55 5.44 7.71
C ASP A 57 8.73 4.98 9.17
N GLY A 58 8.81 3.67 9.40
CA GLY A 58 8.84 3.11 10.76
C GLY A 58 7.47 2.62 11.25
N SER A 59 6.38 2.90 10.54
CA SER A 59 5.01 2.56 10.95
C SER A 59 4.55 1.18 10.46
N SER A 60 5.20 0.58 9.46
CA SER A 60 4.99 -0.85 9.12
C SER A 60 5.64 -1.75 10.16
N ALA A 61 5.19 -2.99 10.33
CA ALA A 61 5.96 -3.96 11.13
C ALA A 61 7.21 -4.43 10.40
N MET A 62 7.08 -4.65 9.10
CA MET A 62 8.19 -5.07 8.24
C MET A 62 7.88 -4.79 6.77
N TYR A 63 8.92 -4.76 5.94
CA TYR A 63 8.79 -4.98 4.51
C TYR A 63 9.79 -6.02 4.02
N ARG A 64 9.41 -6.70 2.94
CA ARG A 64 10.28 -7.61 2.22
C ARG A 64 10.89 -6.86 1.03
N ASP A 65 12.19 -6.62 1.09
CA ASP A 65 12.97 -6.11 -0.02
C ASP A 65 13.29 -7.24 -1.00
N HIS A 66 13.02 -7.00 -2.28
CA HIS A 66 13.25 -7.93 -3.39
C HIS A 66 14.36 -7.43 -4.34
N SER A 67 15.13 -6.42 -3.95
CA SER A 67 16.26 -5.88 -4.72
C SER A 67 17.39 -6.90 -4.98
N ASN A 68 17.43 -7.99 -4.21
CA ASN A 68 18.44 -9.04 -4.29
C ASN A 68 17.78 -10.41 -4.52
N ASP A 69 18.53 -11.37 -5.09
CA ASP A 69 18.07 -12.75 -5.36
C ASP A 69 17.51 -13.47 -4.12
N LYS A 70 17.95 -13.07 -2.93
CA LYS A 70 17.38 -13.50 -1.65
C LYS A 70 16.63 -12.33 -1.02
N PRO A 71 15.30 -12.40 -0.88
CA PRO A 71 14.53 -11.32 -0.30
C PRO A 71 15.00 -11.03 1.13
N LYS A 72 15.33 -9.77 1.43
CA LYS A 72 15.67 -9.33 2.79
C LYS A 72 14.41 -8.87 3.51
N ILE A 73 14.28 -9.21 4.78
CA ILE A 73 13.20 -8.72 5.63
C ILE A 73 13.76 -7.57 6.45
N HIS A 74 13.17 -6.40 6.30
CA HIS A 74 13.48 -5.22 7.09
C HIS A 74 12.37 -5.04 8.11
N TYR A 75 12.75 -5.06 9.38
CA TYR A 75 11.86 -4.73 10.49
C TYR A 75 12.01 -3.25 10.79
N PHE A 76 10.89 -2.59 11.00
CA PHE A 76 10.91 -1.20 11.39
C PHE A 76 10.89 -1.06 12.90
N ASN A 77 11.45 0.06 13.34
CA ASN A 77 11.43 0.45 14.73
C ASN A 77 10.01 0.88 15.10
N PHE A 78 9.28 -0.03 15.73
CA PHE A 78 7.90 0.21 16.14
C PHE A 78 7.87 1.11 17.37
N TYR A 79 7.14 2.22 17.27
CA TYR A 79 6.74 3.00 18.43
C TYR A 79 5.64 2.26 19.19
N ASP A 80 5.91 1.96 20.46
CA ASP A 80 4.93 1.40 21.36
C ASP A 80 4.13 2.53 22.04
N ALA A 81 2.87 2.64 21.64
CA ALA A 81 1.94 3.63 22.17
C ALA A 81 1.58 3.44 23.65
N LEU A 82 1.86 2.26 24.23
CA LEU A 82 1.65 2.01 25.66
C LEU A 82 2.80 2.57 26.49
N THR A 83 4.03 2.52 25.97
CA THR A 83 5.23 2.93 26.71
C THR A 83 5.73 4.32 26.31
N GLY A 84 5.25 4.86 25.20
CA GLY A 84 5.74 6.13 24.65
C GLY A 84 7.15 6.03 24.07
N LYS A 85 7.63 4.80 23.85
CA LYS A 85 9.02 4.50 23.46
C LYS A 85 9.06 3.71 22.18
N ASP A 86 10.14 3.87 21.42
CA ASP A 86 10.47 2.96 20.32
C ASP A 86 11.18 1.69 20.83
N LEU A 87 11.54 0.76 19.92
CA LEU A 87 12.23 -0.48 20.29
C LEU A 87 13.63 -0.26 20.88
N PHE A 88 14.19 0.95 20.77
CA PHE A 88 15.48 1.33 21.37
C PHE A 88 15.31 2.13 22.67
N GLY A 89 14.08 2.28 23.17
CA GLY A 89 13.79 2.98 24.40
C GLY A 89 13.78 4.51 24.28
N LYS A 90 13.86 5.05 23.06
CA LYS A 90 13.78 6.48 22.82
C LYS A 90 12.34 6.95 23.00
N GLU A 91 12.17 7.97 23.83
CA GLU A 91 10.87 8.56 24.12
C GLU A 91 10.43 9.50 23.01
N TYR A 92 9.14 9.44 22.68
CA TYR A 92 8.50 10.32 21.73
C TYR A 92 7.17 10.81 22.31
N GLU A 93 6.90 12.10 22.15
CA GLU A 93 5.55 12.62 22.29
C GLU A 93 4.66 11.90 21.27
N HIS A 94 3.62 11.23 21.76
CA HIS A 94 2.76 10.36 20.94
C HIS A 94 2.16 11.11 19.75
N SER A 95 1.74 12.35 19.97
CA SER A 95 1.15 13.23 18.96
C SER A 95 2.15 13.56 17.85
N GLU A 96 3.39 13.86 18.19
CA GLU A 96 4.44 14.19 17.23
C GLU A 96 4.81 12.98 16.38
N PHE A 97 5.01 11.81 17.00
CA PHE A 97 5.30 10.58 16.26
C PHE A 97 4.16 10.23 15.29
N ARG A 98 2.90 10.34 15.74
CA ARG A 98 1.72 10.08 14.90
C ARG A 98 1.62 11.05 13.74
N LEU A 99 1.83 12.34 13.98
CA LEU A 99 1.82 13.35 12.92
C LEU A 99 2.91 13.06 11.88
N GLN A 100 4.14 12.79 12.31
CA GLN A 100 5.25 12.50 11.41
C GLN A 100 5.04 11.21 10.60
N SER A 101 4.40 10.20 11.20
CA SER A 101 4.03 8.97 10.49
C SER A 101 2.93 9.24 9.46
N LEU A 102 1.92 10.03 9.82
CA LEU A 102 0.83 10.39 8.92
C LEU A 102 1.34 11.19 7.70
N LEU A 103 2.20 12.18 7.91
CA LEU A 103 2.76 13.00 6.83
C LEU A 103 3.57 12.16 5.84
N ARG A 104 4.39 11.22 6.33
CA ARG A 104 5.17 10.31 5.47
C ARG A 104 4.28 9.33 4.71
N ARG A 105 3.19 8.88 5.33
CA ARG A 105 2.19 8.05 4.65
C ARG A 105 1.45 8.79 3.55
N ILE A 106 1.12 10.06 3.76
CA ILE A 106 0.54 10.90 2.71
C ILE A 106 1.48 10.96 1.51
N ASP A 107 2.77 11.23 1.72
CA ASP A 107 3.79 11.26 0.67
C ASP A 107 3.92 9.91 -0.08
N ASP A 108 3.90 8.78 0.65
CA ASP A 108 3.88 7.44 0.04
C ASP A 108 2.65 7.23 -0.86
N ILE A 109 1.46 7.65 -0.40
CA ILE A 109 0.21 7.51 -1.15
C ILE A 109 0.20 8.45 -2.37
N GLU A 110 0.63 9.69 -2.21
CA GLU A 110 0.77 10.65 -3.32
C GLU A 110 1.74 10.12 -4.38
N THR A 111 2.85 9.52 -3.95
CA THR A 111 3.80 8.84 -4.84
C THR A 111 3.13 7.69 -5.60
N VAL A 112 2.37 6.82 -4.93
CA VAL A 112 1.60 5.75 -5.60
C VAL A 112 0.61 6.31 -6.62
N ILE A 113 -0.15 7.34 -6.26
CA ILE A 113 -1.11 8.01 -7.16
C ILE A 113 -0.39 8.62 -8.36
N TYR A 114 0.74 9.27 -8.15
CA TYR A 114 1.58 9.80 -9.23
C TYR A 114 2.01 8.69 -10.19
N TYR A 115 2.47 7.55 -9.68
CA TYR A 115 2.85 6.41 -10.50
C TYR A 115 1.66 5.84 -11.29
N ILE A 116 0.49 5.70 -10.66
CA ILE A 116 -0.73 5.22 -11.33
C ILE A 116 -1.12 6.14 -12.50
N LYS A 117 -1.01 7.46 -12.32
CA LYS A 117 -1.40 8.45 -13.34
C LYS A 117 -0.38 8.61 -14.46
N ASN A 118 0.91 8.49 -14.16
CA ASN A 118 1.98 8.92 -15.08
C ASN A 118 2.85 7.77 -15.61
N LYS A 119 2.96 6.64 -14.91
CA LYS A 119 3.69 5.49 -15.42
C LYS A 119 2.73 4.49 -16.04
N SER A 120 2.70 4.49 -17.38
CA SER A 120 2.13 3.39 -18.16
C SER A 120 2.85 2.10 -17.79
N ILE A 121 2.13 1.21 -17.12
CA ILE A 121 2.43 -0.22 -17.13
C ILE A 121 1.58 -0.77 -18.28
N LYS A 122 2.22 -1.26 -19.35
CA LYS A 122 1.54 -1.75 -20.58
C LYS A 122 0.40 -2.74 -20.31
N GLU A 123 0.48 -3.47 -19.21
CA GLU A 123 -0.52 -4.47 -18.79
C GLU A 123 -1.81 -3.83 -18.22
N PHE A 124 -1.78 -2.53 -17.93
CA PHE A 124 -2.87 -1.81 -17.25
C PHE A 124 -3.19 -0.46 -17.95
N GLU A 125 -3.14 -0.41 -19.28
CA GLU A 125 -3.47 0.81 -20.05
C GLU A 125 -4.95 1.25 -19.91
N ASN A 126 -5.79 0.40 -19.32
CA ASN A 126 -7.23 0.59 -19.26
C ASN A 126 -7.73 0.84 -17.82
N ILE A 127 -7.12 1.81 -17.12
CA ILE A 127 -7.50 2.23 -15.76
C ILE A 127 -8.44 3.46 -15.81
N ASP A 128 -9.47 3.46 -14.96
CA ASP A 128 -10.39 4.58 -14.75
C ASP A 128 -9.80 5.58 -13.74
N LEU A 129 -8.97 6.51 -14.20
CA LEU A 129 -8.31 7.51 -13.35
C LEU A 129 -9.28 8.53 -12.73
N GLU A 130 -10.52 8.60 -13.21
CA GLU A 130 -11.57 9.45 -12.62
C GLU A 130 -12.18 8.83 -11.34
N LYS A 131 -11.97 7.52 -11.11
CA LYS A 131 -12.56 6.76 -10.01
C LYS A 131 -11.52 6.21 -9.04
N LEU A 132 -10.50 6.99 -8.70
CA LEU A 132 -9.52 6.55 -7.71
C LEU A 132 -10.14 6.45 -6.32
N VAL A 133 -10.03 5.27 -5.72
CA VAL A 133 -10.51 5.00 -4.37
C VAL A 133 -9.33 4.79 -3.43
N ALA A 134 -9.36 5.43 -2.26
CA ALA A 134 -8.43 5.18 -1.16
C ALA A 134 -9.18 4.49 -0.01
N VAL A 135 -8.55 3.46 0.57
CA VAL A 135 -9.09 2.71 1.71
C VAL A 135 -7.99 2.59 2.76
N GLY A 136 -8.36 2.73 4.03
CA GLY A 136 -7.44 2.69 5.14
C GLY A 136 -7.92 1.81 6.30
N HIS A 137 -6.98 1.23 7.04
CA HIS A 137 -7.26 0.54 8.30
C HIS A 137 -6.44 1.15 9.44
N SER A 138 -7.10 1.52 10.54
CA SER A 138 -6.45 2.19 11.69
C SER A 138 -5.65 3.42 11.23
N LEU A 139 -4.35 3.54 11.53
CA LEU A 139 -3.48 4.63 11.05
C LEU A 139 -3.48 4.83 9.52
N GLY A 140 -3.88 3.82 8.75
CA GLY A 140 -3.98 3.93 7.30
C GLY A 140 -5.21 4.67 6.79
N GLY A 141 -6.24 4.87 7.63
CA GLY A 141 -7.44 5.65 7.29
C GLY A 141 -7.30 7.10 7.74
#